data_AF-X1R8C6-F1
#
_entry.id   AF-X1R8C6-F1
#
_cell.length_a   1.000
_cell.length_b   1.000
_cell.length_c   1.000
_cell.angle_alpha   90.00
_cell.angle_beta   90.00
_cell.angle_gamma   90.00
#
_symmetry.space_group_name_H-M   'P 1'
#
loop_
_entity.id
_entity.type
_entity.pdbx_description
1 polymer ?
#
loop_
_entity_poly.entity_id
_entity_poly.type
_entity_poly.pdbx_seq_one_letter_code
_entity_poly.pdbx_strand_id
1 'polypeptide(L)'
;MGDIMRPVPFKQLLCWITEEYRSQWTIFGIPESQFFIKENGKSIQIFDESCATPVGPAAGPHTQLTQNIIAAYLVGGRFFELKTVQKLDSLQFEKPCIDARDEGYNTEWSTELSLEQAYNEYAKAWILLHFIEAVFDMHVTAKQSFIFNMSVGYDLEGIKTPGMDSFINSFTDASGHPLFKHHLEELSSFIRD
;
A
#
# COMPACT_ATOMS: atom_id res chain seq x y z
N MET A 1 -10.69 -19.74 -5.67
CA MET A 1 -10.13 -18.40 -5.90
C MET A 1 -10.36 -18.03 -7.34
N GLY A 2 -10.81 -16.80 -7.61
CA GLY A 2 -10.95 -16.31 -8.98
C GLY A 2 -9.61 -15.85 -9.54
N ASP A 3 -9.49 -15.83 -10.86
CA ASP A 3 -8.28 -15.43 -11.59
C ASP A 3 -8.07 -13.91 -11.66
N ILE A 4 -8.97 -13.12 -11.08
CA ILE A 4 -8.94 -11.65 -11.18
C ILE A 4 -8.76 -11.06 -9.79
N MET A 5 -7.71 -10.26 -9.63
CA MET A 5 -7.52 -9.44 -8.46
C MET A 5 -8.59 -8.33 -8.43
N ARG A 6 -9.38 -8.28 -7.35
CA ARG A 6 -10.47 -7.31 -7.19
C ARG A 6 -10.15 -6.34 -6.06
N PRO A 7 -9.88 -5.06 -6.37
CA PRO A 7 -9.74 -4.01 -5.37
C PRO A 7 -10.98 -3.91 -4.46
N VAL A 8 -10.74 -3.68 -3.17
CA VAL A 8 -11.82 -3.45 -2.19
C VAL A 8 -12.13 -1.94 -2.14
N PRO A 9 -13.40 -1.52 -2.14
CA PRO A 9 -13.75 -0.11 -1.95
C PRO A 9 -13.23 0.45 -0.62
N PHE A 10 -12.84 1.73 -0.61
CA PHE A 10 -12.24 2.37 0.57
C PHE A 10 -13.14 2.36 1.80
N LYS A 11 -14.42 2.73 1.66
CA LYS A 11 -15.41 2.64 2.75
C LYS A 11 -15.53 1.22 3.31
N GLN A 12 -15.47 0.19 2.46
CA GLN A 12 -15.53 -1.19 2.92
C GLN A 12 -14.28 -1.59 3.71
N LEU A 13 -13.09 -1.12 3.30
CA LEU A 13 -11.85 -1.30 4.08
C LEU A 13 -11.95 -0.62 5.45
N LEU A 14 -12.46 0.61 5.52
CA LEU A 14 -12.68 1.33 6.78
C LEU A 14 -13.62 0.58 7.72
N CYS A 15 -14.79 0.16 7.22
CA CYS A 15 -15.74 -0.62 8.00
C CYS A 15 -15.11 -1.93 8.48
N TRP A 16 -14.40 -2.64 7.60
CA TRP A 16 -13.76 -3.90 7.98
C TRP A 16 -12.71 -3.69 9.10
N ILE A 17 -11.77 -2.76 8.92
CA ILE A 17 -10.73 -2.45 9.91
C ILE A 17 -11.36 -2.13 11.28
N THR A 18 -12.37 -1.26 11.30
CA THR A 18 -12.94 -0.75 12.55
C THR A 18 -13.91 -1.73 13.22
N GLU A 19 -14.78 -2.39 12.46
CA GLU A 19 -15.75 -3.35 13.00
C GLU A 19 -15.08 -4.64 13.47
N GLU A 20 -14.09 -5.14 12.72
CA GLU A 20 -13.31 -6.31 13.13
C GLU A 20 -12.53 -6.00 14.41
N TYR A 21 -11.85 -4.86 14.46
CA TYR A 21 -11.10 -4.47 15.65
C TYR A 21 -12.03 -4.32 16.87
N ARG A 22 -13.16 -3.63 16.72
CA ARG A 22 -14.14 -3.44 17.80
C ARG A 22 -14.71 -4.75 18.34
N SER A 23 -14.89 -5.76 17.49
CA SER A 23 -15.57 -7.00 17.86
C SER A 23 -14.62 -8.13 18.25
N GLN A 24 -13.41 -8.16 17.69
CA GLN A 24 -12.49 -9.30 17.76
C GLN A 24 -11.07 -8.92 18.19
N TRP A 25 -10.76 -7.62 18.30
CA TRP A 25 -9.39 -7.13 18.54
C TRP A 25 -8.41 -7.62 17.47
N THR A 26 -8.89 -7.71 16.23
CA THR A 26 -8.10 -8.10 15.06
C THR A 26 -8.34 -7.14 13.91
N ILE A 27 -7.35 -7.00 13.03
CA ILE A 27 -7.52 -6.34 11.72
C ILE A 27 -7.00 -7.29 10.65
N PHE A 28 -7.86 -7.66 9.69
CA PHE A 28 -7.57 -8.65 8.66
C PHE A 28 -7.07 -9.98 9.24
N GLY A 29 -7.61 -10.38 10.38
CA GLY A 29 -7.25 -11.59 11.12
C GLY A 29 -5.96 -11.49 11.94
N ILE A 30 -5.25 -10.34 11.92
CA ILE A 30 -4.06 -10.11 12.74
C ILE A 30 -4.51 -9.65 14.13
N PRO A 31 -4.22 -10.41 15.21
CA PRO A 31 -4.56 -10.01 16.58
C PRO A 31 -3.79 -8.76 17.01
N GLU A 32 -4.43 -7.91 17.82
CA GLU A 32 -3.81 -6.72 18.41
C GLU A 32 -2.49 -7.04 19.14
N SER A 33 -2.42 -8.20 19.81
CA SER A 33 -1.18 -8.68 20.46
C SER A 33 0.01 -8.87 19.51
N GLN A 34 -0.22 -8.88 18.19
CA GLN A 34 0.82 -8.95 17.15
C GLN A 34 1.07 -7.59 16.49
N PHE A 35 0.34 -6.54 16.87
CA PHE A 35 0.59 -5.20 16.37
C PHE A 35 1.94 -4.72 16.88
N PHE A 36 2.79 -4.32 15.94
CA PHE A 36 4.10 -3.79 16.23
C PHE A 36 4.00 -2.35 16.72
N ILE A 37 4.17 -2.18 18.02
CA ILE A 37 4.35 -0.89 18.67
C ILE A 37 5.83 -0.69 18.94
N LYS A 38 6.38 0.40 18.41
CA LYS A 38 7.80 0.67 18.52
C LYS A 38 8.14 1.30 19.87
N GLU A 39 8.97 0.65 20.67
CA GLU A 39 9.27 1.10 22.04
C GLU A 39 10.42 2.11 22.16
N ASN A 40 11.29 2.21 21.15
CA ASN A 40 12.47 3.08 21.21
C ASN A 40 12.43 4.20 20.16
N GLY A 41 13.16 5.28 20.39
CA GLY A 41 13.22 6.44 19.50
C GLY A 41 14.15 6.31 18.29
N LYS A 42 14.71 5.13 18.00
CA LYS A 42 15.61 4.97 16.83
C LYS A 42 14.81 5.05 15.54
N SER A 43 15.29 5.79 14.55
CA SER A 43 14.78 5.77 13.19
C SER A 43 15.93 5.60 12.21
N ILE A 44 15.61 5.36 10.95
CA ILE A 44 16.55 5.47 9.85
C ILE A 44 16.17 6.66 8.98
N GLN A 45 17.18 7.28 8.38
CA GLN A 45 17.01 8.35 7.42
C GLN A 45 17.28 7.78 6.03
N ILE A 46 16.35 7.99 5.10
CA ILE A 46 16.50 7.64 3.69
C ILE A 46 16.24 8.92 2.88
N PHE A 47 17.31 9.47 2.30
CA PHE A 47 17.29 10.81 1.70
C PHE A 47 16.76 11.85 2.69
N ASP A 48 15.71 12.60 2.34
CA ASP A 48 15.09 13.63 3.18
C ASP A 48 13.93 13.10 4.04
N GLU A 49 13.65 11.80 3.98
CA GLU A 49 12.57 11.14 4.73
C GLU A 49 13.10 10.29 5.89
N SER A 50 12.30 10.20 6.96
CA SER A 50 12.57 9.38 8.14
C SER A 50 11.64 8.18 8.15
N CYS A 51 12.17 7.00 8.45
CA CYS A 51 11.42 5.76 8.56
C CYS A 51 11.67 5.12 9.93
N ALA A 52 10.62 4.65 10.59
CA ALA A 52 10.72 4.14 11.95
C ALA A 52 11.47 2.81 12.03
N THR A 53 11.34 1.92 11.03
CA THR A 53 12.07 0.66 10.97
C THR A 53 12.72 0.49 9.58
N PRO A 54 13.89 -0.18 9.49
CA PRO A 54 14.54 -0.47 8.21
C PRO A 54 13.93 -1.68 7.49
N VAL A 55 12.70 -2.08 7.84
CA VAL A 55 12.08 -3.33 7.38
C VAL A 55 10.77 -3.01 6.70
N GLY A 56 10.49 -3.73 5.62
CA GLY A 56 9.19 -3.78 5.01
C GLY A 56 9.23 -4.60 3.72
N PRO A 57 8.08 -4.75 3.07
CA PRO A 57 7.96 -5.63 1.91
C PRO A 57 8.64 -5.01 0.68
N ALA A 58 9.34 -5.86 -0.06
CA ALA A 58 9.91 -5.54 -1.37
C ALA A 58 8.81 -5.43 -2.44
N ALA A 59 9.13 -4.79 -3.57
CA ALA A 59 8.21 -4.65 -4.70
C ALA A 59 7.77 -6.02 -5.21
N GLY A 60 6.48 -6.33 -5.09
CA GLY A 60 5.96 -7.65 -5.41
C GLY A 60 4.48 -7.82 -5.10
N PRO A 61 3.94 -9.04 -5.19
CA PRO A 61 2.50 -9.29 -5.00
C PRO A 61 1.95 -8.77 -3.65
N HIS A 62 2.80 -8.72 -2.62
CA HIS A 62 2.43 -8.23 -1.28
C HIS A 62 2.29 -6.69 -1.19
N THR A 63 2.75 -5.93 -2.19
CA THR A 63 2.67 -4.46 -2.19
C THR A 63 1.79 -3.92 -3.31
N GLN A 64 0.82 -4.72 -3.76
CA GLN A 64 -0.12 -4.36 -4.82
C GLN A 64 -1.50 -3.95 -4.29
N LEU A 65 -1.94 -4.54 -3.18
CA LEU A 65 -3.26 -4.29 -2.59
C LEU A 65 -3.18 -3.59 -1.24
N THR A 66 -4.17 -2.74 -0.98
CA THR A 66 -4.27 -1.91 0.22
C THR A 66 -4.18 -2.72 1.50
N GLN A 67 -4.96 -3.80 1.60
CA GLN A 67 -5.01 -4.65 2.80
C GLN A 67 -3.69 -5.35 3.08
N ASN A 68 -2.90 -5.67 2.05
CA ASN A 68 -1.59 -6.31 2.23
C ASN A 68 -0.57 -5.32 2.80
N ILE A 69 -0.60 -4.07 2.30
CA ILE A 69 0.23 -2.98 2.81
C ILE A 69 -0.11 -2.69 4.28
N ILE A 70 -1.40 -2.61 4.60
CA ILE A 70 -1.87 -2.42 5.99
C ILE A 70 -1.45 -3.58 6.88
N ALA A 71 -1.66 -4.83 6.44
CA ALA A 71 -1.26 -6.01 7.18
C ALA A 71 0.25 -5.99 7.50
N ALA A 72 1.08 -5.69 6.49
CA ALA A 72 2.53 -5.55 6.67
C ALA A 72 2.89 -4.39 7.63
N TYR A 73 2.18 -3.27 7.58
CA TYR A 73 2.36 -2.17 8.52
C TYR A 73 2.05 -2.57 9.97
N LEU A 74 0.91 -3.25 10.19
CA LEU A 74 0.48 -3.69 11.52
C LEU A 74 1.54 -4.56 12.18
N VAL A 75 2.27 -5.37 11.43
CA VAL A 75 3.33 -6.26 11.96
C VAL A 75 4.75 -5.70 11.83
N GLY A 76 4.91 -4.40 11.60
CA GLY A 76 6.17 -3.68 11.75
C GLY A 76 6.87 -3.22 10.47
N GLY A 77 6.26 -3.45 9.30
CA GLY A 77 6.71 -2.88 8.04
C GLY A 77 6.58 -1.36 8.03
N ARG A 78 7.65 -0.67 7.67
CA ARG A 78 7.68 0.80 7.54
C ARG A 78 8.30 1.27 6.23
N PHE A 79 9.11 0.46 5.56
CA PHE A 79 9.61 0.76 4.22
C PHE A 79 8.90 -0.09 3.18
N PHE A 80 8.02 0.50 2.39
CA PHE A 80 7.22 -0.20 1.39
C PHE A 80 7.76 0.07 0.00
N GLU A 81 8.37 -0.93 -0.63
CA GLU A 81 8.60 -0.89 -2.07
C GLU A 81 7.31 -1.30 -2.77
N LEU A 82 6.63 -0.34 -3.39
CA LEU A 82 5.37 -0.59 -4.06
C LEU A 82 5.61 -1.42 -5.33
N LYS A 83 4.65 -2.31 -5.65
CA LYS A 83 4.71 -3.15 -6.84
C LYS A 83 4.98 -2.27 -8.07
N THR A 84 5.92 -2.71 -8.91
CA THR A 84 6.32 -1.96 -10.09
C THR A 84 5.15 -1.71 -11.03
N VAL A 85 4.90 -0.44 -11.33
CA VAL A 85 3.93 -0.01 -12.34
C VAL A 85 4.61 0.20 -13.69
N GLN A 86 3.84 0.07 -14.78
CA GLN A 86 4.37 0.12 -16.14
C GLN A 86 3.35 0.52 -17.19
N LYS A 87 3.84 0.84 -18.40
CA LYS A 87 3.00 1.21 -19.55
C LYS A 87 2.08 0.09 -20.06
N LEU A 88 2.46 -1.18 -19.85
CA LEU A 88 1.66 -2.35 -20.23
C LEU A 88 0.87 -2.83 -19.03
N ASP A 89 -0.33 -2.29 -18.83
CA ASP A 89 -1.12 -2.46 -17.61
C ASP A 89 -2.33 -3.39 -17.79
N SER A 90 -2.35 -4.14 -18.90
CA SER A 90 -3.39 -5.10 -19.29
C SER A 90 -2.80 -6.46 -19.70
N LEU A 91 -1.70 -6.86 -19.06
CA LEU A 91 -1.03 -8.13 -19.37
C LEU A 91 -1.85 -9.31 -18.85
N GLN A 92 -1.96 -10.33 -19.69
CA GLN A 92 -2.50 -11.63 -19.31
C GLN A 92 -1.35 -12.64 -19.27
N PHE A 93 -1.30 -13.42 -18.19
CA PHE A 93 -0.33 -14.48 -17.99
C PHE A 93 -1.02 -15.73 -17.45
N GLU A 94 -0.48 -16.89 -17.80
CA GLU A 94 -0.99 -18.16 -17.30
C GLU A 94 -0.75 -18.28 -15.79
N LYS A 95 -1.72 -18.84 -15.07
CA LYS A 95 -1.63 -19.10 -13.63
C LYS A 95 -1.62 -20.61 -13.33
N PRO A 96 -0.84 -21.07 -12.34
CA PRO A 96 -0.01 -20.29 -11.42
C PRO A 96 1.23 -19.69 -12.10
N CYS A 97 1.47 -18.38 -11.91
CA CYS A 97 2.60 -17.67 -12.48
C CYS A 97 3.81 -17.60 -11.54
N ILE A 98 3.63 -18.05 -10.29
CA ILE A 98 4.68 -18.17 -9.28
C ILE A 98 4.62 -19.60 -8.73
N ASP A 99 5.73 -20.31 -8.86
CA ASP A 99 5.94 -21.64 -8.27
C ASP A 99 7.10 -21.54 -7.27
N ALA A 100 6.75 -21.50 -5.98
CA ALA A 100 7.69 -21.28 -4.88
C ALA A 100 7.89 -22.56 -4.05
N ARG A 101 8.32 -23.64 -4.71
CA ARG A 101 8.64 -24.91 -4.05
C ARG A 101 10.02 -24.87 -3.38
N ASP A 102 11.07 -25.31 -4.08
CA ASP A 102 12.45 -25.26 -3.58
C ASP A 102 13.18 -24.03 -4.16
N GLU A 103 13.15 -23.90 -5.48
CA GLU A 103 13.54 -22.70 -6.21
C GLU A 103 12.29 -21.98 -6.69
N GLY A 104 12.24 -20.65 -6.47
CA GLY A 104 11.13 -19.82 -6.90
C GLY A 104 11.20 -19.53 -8.40
N TYR A 105 10.23 -20.05 -9.16
CA TYR A 105 10.04 -19.70 -10.57
C TYR A 105 8.93 -18.67 -10.69
N ASN A 106 9.24 -17.54 -11.32
CA ASN A 106 8.28 -16.48 -11.59
C ASN A 106 8.21 -16.20 -13.09
N THR A 107 7.04 -16.39 -13.68
CA THR A 107 6.73 -16.05 -15.07
C THR A 107 5.91 -14.77 -15.19
N GLU A 108 5.54 -14.15 -14.07
CA GLU A 108 4.94 -12.82 -14.00
C GLU A 108 6.04 -11.74 -13.99
N TRP A 109 5.96 -10.80 -14.93
CA TRP A 109 6.91 -9.69 -15.05
C TRP A 109 6.25 -8.34 -14.70
N SER A 110 5.00 -8.33 -14.23
CA SER A 110 4.16 -7.13 -14.16
C SER A 110 3.22 -7.07 -12.96
N THR A 111 2.49 -5.96 -12.84
CA THR A 111 1.30 -5.80 -11.99
C THR A 111 0.06 -6.41 -12.69
N GLU A 112 -0.91 -6.91 -11.92
CA GLU A 112 -2.25 -7.28 -12.42
C GLU A 112 -3.20 -6.07 -12.48
N LEU A 113 -2.85 -4.99 -11.78
CA LEU A 113 -3.65 -3.78 -11.72
C LEU A 113 -3.25 -2.82 -12.84
N SER A 114 -4.26 -2.15 -13.42
CA SER A 114 -4.03 -1.00 -14.28
C SER A 114 -3.32 0.13 -13.52
N LEU A 115 -2.78 1.13 -14.23
CA LEU A 115 -2.16 2.29 -13.57
C LEU A 115 -3.13 3.01 -12.63
N GLU A 116 -4.38 3.18 -13.06
CA GLU A 116 -5.44 3.79 -12.25
C GLU A 116 -5.77 2.96 -11.01
N GLN A 117 -5.86 1.63 -11.17
CA GLN A 117 -6.14 0.73 -10.05
C GLN A 117 -4.98 0.69 -9.04
N ALA A 118 -3.73 0.65 -9.51
CA ALA A 118 -2.56 0.70 -8.66
C ALA A 118 -2.50 2.02 -7.88
N TYR A 119 -2.72 3.15 -8.56
CA TYR A 119 -2.79 4.46 -7.91
C TYR A 119 -3.85 4.45 -6.82
N ASN A 120 -5.04 3.93 -7.13
CA ASN A 120 -6.16 3.87 -6.21
C ASN A 120 -5.80 3.07 -4.95
N GLU A 121 -5.22 1.88 -5.09
CA GLU A 121 -4.80 1.06 -3.95
C GLU A 121 -3.73 1.75 -3.09
N TYR A 122 -2.76 2.42 -3.71
CA TYR A 122 -1.72 3.12 -2.97
C TYR A 122 -2.23 4.38 -2.27
N ALA A 123 -3.15 5.12 -2.89
CA ALA A 123 -3.81 6.26 -2.28
C ALA A 123 -4.65 5.84 -1.06
N LYS A 124 -5.43 4.76 -1.17
CA LYS A 124 -6.18 4.19 -0.04
C LYS A 124 -5.24 3.75 1.08
N ALA A 125 -4.18 3.01 0.75
CA ALA A 125 -3.20 2.56 1.73
C ALA A 125 -2.55 3.73 2.47
N TRP A 126 -2.12 4.76 1.75
CA TRP A 126 -1.55 5.97 2.34
C TRP A 126 -2.48 6.59 3.39
N ILE A 127 -3.74 6.84 3.02
CA ILE A 127 -4.74 7.43 3.91
C ILE A 127 -5.02 6.52 5.11
N LEU A 128 -5.21 5.21 4.89
CA LEU A 128 -5.54 4.25 5.95
C LEU A 128 -4.37 4.03 6.91
N LEU A 129 -3.13 4.06 6.45
CA LEU A 129 -1.97 3.97 7.32
C LEU A 129 -1.88 5.18 8.25
N HIS A 130 -2.11 6.39 7.75
CA HIS A 130 -2.19 7.58 8.61
C HIS A 130 -3.35 7.50 9.62
N PHE A 131 -4.51 6.98 9.20
CA PHE A 131 -5.65 6.76 10.09
C PHE A 131 -5.31 5.74 11.20
N ILE A 132 -4.75 4.59 10.85
CA ILE A 132 -4.33 3.55 11.80
C ILE A 132 -3.25 4.08 12.75
N GLU A 133 -2.26 4.80 12.21
CA GLU A 133 -1.18 5.37 13.00
C GLU A 133 -1.71 6.34 14.08
N ALA A 134 -2.71 7.15 13.73
CA ALA A 134 -3.36 8.07 14.65
C ALA A 134 -4.26 7.37 15.67
N VAL A 135 -5.03 6.35 15.25
CA VAL A 135 -5.97 5.62 16.14
C VAL A 135 -5.22 4.80 17.20
N PHE A 136 -4.09 4.21 16.84
CA PHE A 136 -3.31 3.33 17.72
C PHE A 136 -2.10 3.99 18.37
N ASP A 137 -1.94 5.31 18.21
CA ASP A 137 -0.79 6.07 18.71
C ASP A 137 0.57 5.44 18.33
N MET A 138 0.68 5.01 17.07
CA MET A 138 1.89 4.35 16.54
C MET A 138 2.94 5.36 16.03
N HIS A 139 2.69 6.66 16.21
CA HIS A 139 3.59 7.72 15.82
C HIS A 139 4.86 7.72 16.68
N VAL A 140 6.02 7.76 16.03
CA VAL A 140 7.32 7.92 16.71
C VAL A 140 7.77 9.39 16.69
N THR A 141 7.29 10.15 15.69
CA THR A 141 7.62 11.56 15.47
C THR A 141 6.39 12.31 14.98
N ALA A 142 6.48 13.63 14.80
CA ALA A 142 5.41 14.43 14.20
C ALA A 142 5.16 14.14 12.71
N LYS A 143 6.10 13.45 12.04
CA LYS A 143 5.95 12.93 10.67
C LYS A 143 5.45 11.48 10.70
N GLN A 144 4.96 11.00 9.56
CA GLN A 144 4.60 9.59 9.37
C GLN A 144 5.78 8.66 9.68
N SER A 145 5.50 7.48 10.21
CA SER A 145 6.54 6.50 10.57
C SER A 145 7.04 5.64 9.39
N PHE A 146 6.47 5.79 8.20
CA PHE A 146 6.69 4.91 7.05
C PHE A 146 7.01 5.67 5.76
N ILE A 147 7.61 4.97 4.80
CA ILE A 147 7.97 5.47 3.47
C ILE A 147 7.34 4.57 2.41
N PHE A 148 6.74 5.20 1.41
CA PHE A 148 6.39 4.54 0.15
C PHE A 148 7.49 4.81 -0.88
N ASN A 149 8.16 3.76 -1.31
CA ASN A 149 9.13 3.78 -2.40
C ASN A 149 8.44 3.32 -3.68
N MET A 150 8.26 4.24 -4.62
CA MET A 150 7.65 3.94 -5.91
C MET A 150 8.63 3.21 -6.82
N SER A 151 8.24 2.03 -7.29
CA SER A 151 8.96 1.30 -8.34
C SER A 151 8.31 1.56 -9.70
N VAL A 152 9.08 2.05 -10.68
CA VAL A 152 8.64 2.32 -12.05
C VAL A 152 9.53 1.59 -13.06
N GLY A 153 8.94 0.93 -14.05
CA GLY A 153 9.66 -0.04 -14.89
C GLY A 153 10.21 0.44 -16.24
N TYR A 154 11.21 -0.34 -16.69
CA TYR A 154 11.73 -0.58 -18.06
C TYR A 154 12.77 0.39 -18.63
N ASP A 155 12.32 1.48 -19.24
CA ASP A 155 13.19 2.38 -19.99
C ASP A 155 12.69 3.82 -19.89
N LEU A 156 13.58 4.77 -20.22
CA LEU A 156 13.24 6.19 -20.19
C LEU A 156 12.06 6.53 -21.12
N GLU A 157 11.96 5.84 -22.27
CA GLU A 157 10.86 6.05 -23.21
C GLU A 157 9.51 5.64 -22.62
N GLY A 158 9.46 4.50 -21.93
CA GLY A 158 8.27 4.00 -21.24
C GLY A 158 7.85 4.90 -20.08
N ILE A 159 8.80 5.35 -19.26
CA ILE A 159 8.54 6.28 -18.15
C ILE A 159 7.98 7.61 -18.65
N LYS A 160 8.43 8.09 -19.81
CA LYS A 160 7.94 9.34 -20.43
C LYS A 160 6.58 9.24 -21.11
N THR A 161 5.95 8.06 -21.13
CA THR A 161 4.61 7.94 -21.70
C THR A 161 3.60 8.73 -20.87
N PRO A 162 2.54 9.31 -21.48
CA PRO A 162 1.59 10.15 -20.74
C PRO A 162 0.93 9.46 -19.55
N GLY A 163 0.66 8.16 -19.64
CA GLY A 163 0.08 7.39 -18.53
C GLY A 163 1.04 7.24 -17.34
N MET A 164 2.29 6.88 -17.61
CA MET A 164 3.33 6.74 -16.58
C MET A 164 3.69 8.10 -15.96
N ASP A 165 3.86 9.13 -16.78
CA ASP A 165 4.15 10.49 -16.31
C ASP A 165 3.01 11.03 -15.43
N SER A 166 1.75 10.85 -15.85
CA SER A 166 0.58 11.21 -15.05
C SER A 166 0.52 10.44 -13.73
N PHE A 167 0.83 9.14 -13.74
CA PHE A 167 0.88 8.33 -12.52
C PHE A 167 1.95 8.86 -11.55
N ILE A 168 3.18 9.08 -12.04
CA ILE A 168 4.31 9.53 -11.23
C ILE A 168 4.00 10.89 -10.60
N ASN A 169 3.53 11.85 -11.41
CA ASN A 169 3.23 13.20 -10.95
C ASN A 169 2.08 13.20 -9.93
N SER A 170 1.01 12.45 -10.19
CA SER A 170 -0.15 12.35 -9.29
C SER A 170 0.19 11.66 -7.98
N PHE A 171 1.11 10.69 -7.99
CA PHE A 171 1.51 10.01 -6.77
C PHE A 171 2.55 10.80 -5.97
N THR A 172 3.36 11.62 -6.64
CA THR A 172 4.29 12.55 -5.99
C THR A 172 3.51 13.65 -5.24
N ASP A 173 2.45 14.19 -5.86
CA ASP A 173 1.53 15.14 -5.23
C ASP A 173 0.08 14.76 -5.53
N ALA A 174 -0.53 14.04 -4.57
CA ALA A 174 -1.91 13.59 -4.66
C ALA A 174 -2.95 14.66 -4.28
N SER A 175 -2.53 15.84 -3.82
CA SER A 175 -3.43 16.86 -3.24
C SER A 175 -4.51 17.33 -4.22
N GLY A 176 -4.20 17.32 -5.52
CA GLY A 176 -5.12 17.66 -6.59
C GLY A 176 -5.98 16.50 -7.10
N HIS A 177 -5.61 15.25 -6.81
CA HIS A 177 -6.15 14.08 -7.50
C HIS A 177 -7.58 13.73 -7.05
N PRO A 178 -8.54 13.52 -7.98
CA PRO A 178 -9.94 13.26 -7.63
C PRO A 178 -10.15 12.06 -6.70
N LEU A 179 -9.52 10.91 -6.97
CA LEU A 179 -9.64 9.72 -6.12
C LEU A 179 -9.10 9.95 -4.70
N PHE A 180 -8.01 10.71 -4.56
CA PHE A 180 -7.43 11.00 -3.24
C PHE A 180 -8.37 11.88 -2.41
N LYS A 181 -8.90 12.95 -3.02
CA LYS A 181 -9.91 13.81 -2.39
C LYS A 181 -11.17 13.03 -2.01
N HIS A 182 -11.64 12.17 -2.90
CA HIS A 182 -12.81 11.35 -2.65
C HIS A 182 -12.63 10.44 -1.42
N HIS A 183 -11.48 9.76 -1.28
CA HIS A 183 -11.22 8.94 -0.10
C HIS A 183 -11.05 9.76 1.19
N LEU A 184 -10.48 10.97 1.11
CA LEU A 184 -10.45 11.88 2.26
C LEU A 184 -11.86 12.33 2.69
N GLU A 185 -12.76 12.57 1.73
CA GLU A 185 -14.17 12.88 2.00
C GLU A 185 -14.88 11.68 2.64
N GLU A 186 -14.67 10.47 2.12
CA GLU A 186 -15.21 9.23 2.70
C GLU A 186 -14.73 9.04 4.15
N LEU A 187 -13.43 9.22 4.42
CA LEU A 187 -12.87 9.16 5.76
C LEU A 187 -13.46 10.25 6.67
N SER A 188 -13.57 11.47 6.17
CA SER A 188 -14.12 12.60 6.92
C SER A 188 -15.58 12.40 7.29
N SER A 189 -16.38 11.81 6.40
CA SER A 189 -17.76 11.42 6.69
C SER A 189 -17.78 10.32 7.76
N PHE A 190 -16.96 9.28 7.57
CA PHE A 190 -16.90 8.13 8.47
C PHE A 190 -16.52 8.50 9.91
N ILE A 191 -15.62 9.47 10.12
CA ILE A 191 -15.21 9.92 11.47
C ILE A 191 -16.29 10.77 12.16
N ARG A 192 -17.18 11.41 11.40
CA ARG A 192 -18.24 12.26 11.95
C ARG A 192 -19.48 11.47 12.38
N ASP A 193 -19.66 10.28 11.80
CA ASP A 193 -20.74 9.34 12.12
C ASP A 193 -20.45 8.61 13.44
#